data_AF-A0A7W1P7S7-F1
#
_entry.id   AF-A0A7W1P7S7-F1
#
_cell.length_a   1.000
_cell.length_b   1.000
_cell.length_c   1.000
_cell.angle_alpha   90.00
_cell.angle_beta   90.00
_cell.angle_gamma   90.00
#
_symmetry.space_group_name_H-M   'P 1'
#
loop_
_entity.id
_entity.type
_entity.pdbx_description
1 polymer ?
#
loop_
_entity_poly.entity_id
_entity_poly.type
_entity_poly.pdbx_seq_one_letter_code
_entity_poly.pdbx_strand_id
1 'polypeptide(L)'
;MSTSANRFFIDWKVTHPGTAAEGLLLNSRMVQAIFDDENPATVGRNAYPDTGKWSAERNVREFLSDLPTYAEHGLRAVTVSLQGGSPGWTSGNHQAGIVTAFNSNGTLKPAWLDRLDRVIRAADQHGVAVIVSLFYFGQDHRLADEAAVLRAVDGTIDWLVGKGYTNVLVEINNEADLYYDHAILKPTRVAELIIRARERSGGLLKVSTSLKGGSIPSATLIAASDFILLHGNSQSSSGVASMVDTVRSLTAYKSNPKPIIFNEDSTKMGNFDAAVGRRASWGYYDQGHNNYVDGFQSLPVNWTINTSRKRAFFDRVTAFTGTDVQPSDPAPPSGDVAVSSFSLINADTNLPIAGFEAMTGDQAISLDLSRLPTRNLNLRANTSPATVGSVVFGLNGNASYAVENVAPYALAGDNNGNYAPWKLRTGTHTTTATSYSATNAGGSAGPAVNLTITITDGSDSPPPPDSVAPSDPAAPSGDLVVSSFSLINADTNLPIAGFEAVAGGQAISVNLSQLPTRNLNLRANTSPAIVGSV
;
A
#
# COMPACT_ATOMS: atom_id res chain seq x y z
N MET A 1 0.86 -15.04 -13.77
CA MET A 1 -0.39 -14.46 -14.31
C MET A 1 -0.60 -14.94 -15.73
N SER A 2 -1.82 -15.33 -16.07
CA SER A 2 -2.18 -15.75 -17.41
C SER A 2 -3.58 -15.30 -17.78
N THR A 3 -3.92 -15.42 -19.06
CA THR A 3 -5.25 -15.16 -19.59
C THR A 3 -5.75 -16.42 -20.29
N SER A 4 -7.05 -16.70 -20.17
CA SER A 4 -7.71 -17.75 -20.94
C SER A 4 -9.13 -17.31 -21.27
N ALA A 5 -9.48 -17.36 -22.56
CA ALA A 5 -10.68 -16.74 -23.09
C ALA A 5 -10.82 -15.30 -22.56
N ASN A 6 -11.91 -15.00 -21.85
CA ASN A 6 -12.19 -13.66 -21.32
C ASN A 6 -11.86 -13.50 -19.83
N ARG A 7 -10.97 -14.34 -19.27
CA ARG A 7 -10.67 -14.36 -17.84
C ARG A 7 -9.17 -14.23 -17.54
N PHE A 8 -8.88 -13.62 -16.40
CA PHE A 8 -7.55 -13.55 -15.81
C PHE A 8 -7.35 -14.65 -14.75
N PHE A 9 -6.09 -15.09 -14.65
CA PHE A 9 -5.66 -16.11 -13.69
C PHE A 9 -4.39 -15.66 -12.97
N ILE A 10 -4.36 -15.83 -11.65
CA ILE A 10 -3.20 -15.64 -10.79
C ILE A 10 -2.93 -16.99 -10.13
N ASP A 11 -1.67 -17.46 -10.19
CA ASP A 11 -1.25 -18.78 -9.72
C ASP A 11 -2.16 -19.93 -10.16
N TRP A 12 -2.49 -19.92 -11.46
CA TRP A 12 -3.34 -20.90 -12.12
C TRP A 12 -4.80 -20.93 -11.65
N LYS A 13 -5.20 -20.03 -10.76
CA LYS A 13 -6.57 -19.88 -10.27
C LYS A 13 -7.22 -18.68 -10.94
N VAL A 14 -8.50 -18.82 -11.31
CA VAL A 14 -9.28 -17.69 -11.81
C VAL A 14 -9.35 -16.63 -10.71
N THR A 15 -9.23 -15.35 -11.07
CA THR A 15 -9.40 -14.26 -10.10
C THR A 15 -10.83 -14.25 -9.56
N HIS A 16 -11.01 -13.95 -8.26
CA HIS A 16 -12.33 -13.81 -7.61
C HIS A 16 -13.33 -14.96 -7.87
N PRO A 17 -12.94 -16.24 -7.64
CA PRO A 17 -13.78 -17.38 -7.97
C PRO A 17 -15.14 -17.33 -7.27
N GLY A 18 -16.23 -17.57 -8.01
CA GLY A 18 -17.57 -17.62 -7.46
C GLY A 18 -18.22 -16.26 -7.17
N THR A 19 -17.59 -15.14 -7.55
CA THR A 19 -18.11 -13.80 -7.25
C THR A 19 -18.52 -13.03 -8.52
N ALA A 20 -19.14 -11.86 -8.35
CA ALA A 20 -19.49 -10.99 -9.48
C ALA A 20 -18.26 -10.57 -10.32
N ALA A 21 -17.09 -10.49 -9.69
CA ALA A 21 -15.81 -10.18 -10.31
C ALA A 21 -15.04 -11.41 -10.84
N GLU A 22 -15.63 -12.61 -10.88
CA GLU A 22 -14.90 -13.82 -11.31
C GLU A 22 -14.22 -13.65 -12.67
N GLY A 23 -12.92 -13.87 -12.72
CA GLY A 23 -12.08 -13.76 -13.92
C GLY A 23 -11.75 -12.32 -14.32
N LEU A 24 -12.17 -11.33 -13.54
CA LEU A 24 -11.83 -9.92 -13.77
C LEU A 24 -10.60 -9.52 -12.97
N LEU A 25 -9.91 -8.49 -13.46
CA LEU A 25 -8.72 -7.92 -12.86
C LEU A 25 -9.01 -6.47 -12.48
N LEU A 26 -9.76 -6.28 -11.39
CA LEU A 26 -10.07 -4.94 -10.89
C LEU A 26 -8.77 -4.20 -10.56
N ASN A 27 -8.66 -2.98 -11.08
CA ASN A 27 -7.41 -2.24 -11.16
C ASN A 27 -7.53 -0.85 -10.52
N SER A 28 -6.42 -0.31 -10.04
CA SER A 28 -6.29 1.11 -9.75
C SER A 28 -5.11 1.70 -10.50
N ARG A 29 -5.32 2.83 -11.17
CA ARG A 29 -4.27 3.56 -11.86
C ARG A 29 -3.46 4.35 -10.83
N MET A 30 -2.26 3.84 -10.56
CA MET A 30 -1.33 4.37 -9.56
C MET A 30 0.03 4.65 -10.21
N VAL A 31 -0.01 5.29 -11.37
CA VAL A 31 1.15 5.41 -12.29
C VAL A 31 2.34 6.14 -11.70
N GLN A 32 2.12 6.92 -10.64
CA GLN A 32 3.17 7.66 -9.94
C GLN A 32 3.85 6.88 -8.81
N ALA A 33 3.55 5.60 -8.59
CA ALA A 33 4.10 4.84 -7.45
C ALA A 33 5.64 4.81 -7.40
N ILE A 34 6.30 4.80 -8.57
CA ILE A 34 7.77 4.81 -8.70
C ILE A 34 8.32 6.15 -9.20
N PHE A 35 7.48 7.20 -9.22
CA PHE A 35 7.75 8.49 -9.82
C PHE A 35 9.04 9.12 -9.28
N ASP A 36 9.71 9.85 -10.16
CA ASP A 36 10.71 10.83 -9.81
C ASP A 36 10.76 11.92 -10.88
N ASP A 37 11.24 13.11 -10.50
CA ASP A 37 11.41 14.23 -11.41
C ASP A 37 12.85 14.72 -11.33
N GLU A 38 13.62 14.46 -12.39
CA GLU A 38 15.03 14.86 -12.47
C GLU A 38 15.19 16.33 -12.84
N ASN A 39 14.11 17.06 -13.14
CA ASN A 39 14.19 18.47 -13.48
C ASN A 39 14.23 19.34 -12.21
N PRO A 40 15.36 20.05 -11.94
CA PRO A 40 15.47 20.91 -10.76
C PRO A 40 14.44 22.04 -10.70
N ALA A 41 13.90 22.46 -11.85
CA ALA A 41 12.91 23.54 -11.93
C ALA A 41 11.48 23.10 -11.57
N THR A 42 11.19 21.80 -11.61
CA THR A 42 9.83 21.27 -11.36
C THR A 42 9.75 20.31 -10.20
N VAL A 43 10.85 19.68 -9.77
CA VAL A 43 10.86 18.71 -8.66
C VAL A 43 10.27 19.28 -7.35
N GLY A 44 10.47 20.57 -7.09
CA GLY A 44 9.92 21.26 -5.92
C GLY A 44 8.39 21.36 -5.91
N ARG A 45 7.71 21.19 -7.06
CA ARG A 45 6.24 21.17 -7.17
C ARG A 45 5.62 19.91 -6.57
N ASN A 46 6.42 18.85 -6.41
CA ASN A 46 6.00 17.58 -5.83
C ASN A 46 6.29 17.53 -4.32
N ALA A 47 6.72 18.64 -3.70
CA ALA A 47 7.16 18.66 -2.31
C ALA A 47 6.08 18.17 -1.33
N TYR A 48 6.49 17.34 -0.37
CA TYR A 48 5.63 16.97 0.74
C TYR A 48 5.37 18.17 1.67
N PRO A 49 4.12 18.39 2.13
CA PRO A 49 3.78 19.58 2.92
C PRO A 49 4.57 19.74 4.23
N ASP A 50 4.97 18.62 4.85
CA ASP A 50 5.68 18.56 6.12
C ASP A 50 7.18 18.87 6.00
N THR A 51 7.82 18.47 4.88
CA THR A 51 9.26 18.60 4.68
C THR A 51 9.63 19.69 3.68
N GLY A 52 8.66 20.17 2.89
CA GLY A 52 8.88 21.10 1.79
C GLY A 52 9.77 20.54 0.68
N LYS A 53 9.98 19.21 0.62
CA LYS A 53 10.87 18.55 -0.34
C LYS A 53 10.21 17.31 -0.94
N TRP A 54 10.53 17.04 -2.20
CA TRP A 54 10.17 15.78 -2.87
C TRP A 54 11.11 14.66 -2.41
N SER A 55 10.58 13.44 -2.30
CA SER A 55 11.35 12.23 -2.07
C SER A 55 10.70 11.04 -2.77
N ALA A 56 11.32 10.56 -3.85
CA ALA A 56 10.87 9.36 -4.55
C ALA A 56 10.89 8.12 -3.64
N GLU A 57 11.86 8.03 -2.73
CA GLU A 57 11.95 6.95 -1.74
C GLU A 57 10.82 6.97 -0.72
N ARG A 58 10.40 8.16 -0.26
CA ARG A 58 9.20 8.29 0.57
C ARG A 58 7.96 7.84 -0.18
N ASN A 59 7.80 8.29 -1.42
CA ASN A 59 6.63 7.97 -2.23
C ASN A 59 6.47 6.47 -2.45
N VAL A 60 7.52 5.76 -2.87
CA VAL A 60 7.45 4.31 -3.06
C VAL A 60 7.29 3.57 -1.73
N ARG A 61 7.92 4.03 -0.64
CA ARG A 61 7.77 3.41 0.68
C ARG A 61 6.33 3.50 1.19
N GLU A 62 5.70 4.67 1.06
CA GLU A 62 4.30 4.87 1.47
C GLU A 62 3.35 4.04 0.59
N PHE A 63 3.57 3.98 -0.72
CA PHE A 63 2.81 3.10 -1.61
C PHE A 63 2.91 1.63 -1.19
N LEU A 64 4.13 1.14 -0.91
CA LEU A 64 4.35 -0.24 -0.46
C LEU A 64 3.67 -0.53 0.88
N SER A 65 3.56 0.46 1.76
CA SER A 65 2.90 0.32 3.07
C SER A 65 1.38 0.13 2.95
N ASP A 66 0.74 0.74 1.94
CA ASP A 66 -0.71 0.67 1.73
C ASP A 66 -1.14 -0.48 0.79
N LEU A 67 -0.20 -1.03 0.02
CA LEU A 67 -0.45 -2.14 -0.92
C LEU A 67 -1.17 -3.35 -0.30
N PRO A 68 -0.85 -3.82 0.93
CA PRO A 68 -1.56 -4.93 1.56
C PRO A 68 -3.05 -4.61 1.77
N THR A 69 -3.36 -3.40 2.23
CA THR A 69 -4.73 -2.92 2.45
C THR A 69 -5.56 -2.98 1.16
N TYR A 70 -4.98 -2.60 0.02
CA TYR A 70 -5.68 -2.71 -1.27
C TYR A 70 -6.02 -4.17 -1.61
N ALA A 71 -5.09 -5.08 -1.34
CA ALA A 71 -5.27 -6.50 -1.61
C ALA A 71 -6.32 -7.13 -0.68
N GLU A 72 -6.38 -6.71 0.59
CA GLU A 72 -7.41 -7.11 1.56
C GLU A 72 -8.82 -6.73 1.07
N HIS A 73 -8.97 -5.53 0.49
CA HIS A 73 -10.22 -5.11 -0.15
C HIS A 73 -10.59 -5.89 -1.42
N GLY A 74 -9.72 -6.79 -1.88
CA GLY A 74 -9.94 -7.58 -3.08
C GLY A 74 -9.35 -6.97 -4.35
N LEU A 75 -8.56 -5.90 -4.30
CA LEU A 75 -7.89 -5.39 -5.50
C LEU A 75 -6.83 -6.39 -5.97
N ARG A 76 -6.76 -6.66 -7.28
CA ARG A 76 -5.80 -7.64 -7.84
C ARG A 76 -4.94 -7.08 -8.96
N ALA A 77 -5.06 -5.79 -9.27
CA ALA A 77 -4.09 -5.09 -10.09
C ALA A 77 -3.88 -3.63 -9.70
N VAL A 78 -2.68 -3.15 -9.99
CA VAL A 78 -2.32 -1.73 -9.99
C VAL A 78 -1.56 -1.40 -11.26
N THR A 79 -1.79 -0.22 -11.83
CA THR A 79 -1.02 0.28 -12.99
C THR A 79 0.08 1.20 -12.51
N VAL A 80 1.32 0.91 -12.88
CA VAL A 80 2.53 1.69 -12.55
C VAL A 80 3.25 2.07 -13.85
N SER A 81 3.80 3.27 -13.96
CA SER A 81 4.38 3.78 -15.21
C SER A 81 5.86 4.12 -15.09
N LEU A 82 6.63 3.73 -16.11
CA LEU A 82 8.04 4.10 -16.28
C LEU A 82 8.24 5.54 -16.77
N GLN A 83 7.16 6.22 -17.18
CA GLN A 83 7.16 7.65 -17.51
C GLN A 83 6.10 8.44 -16.73
N GLY A 84 5.57 7.84 -15.65
CA GLY A 84 4.51 8.42 -14.84
C GLY A 84 3.22 8.72 -15.64
N GLY A 85 2.53 9.77 -15.22
CA GLY A 85 1.49 10.46 -15.96
C GLY A 85 1.44 11.93 -15.56
N SER A 86 0.34 12.63 -15.87
CA SER A 86 0.11 14.01 -15.40
C SER A 86 0.27 14.10 -13.87
N PRO A 87 1.22 14.88 -13.33
CA PRO A 87 1.45 14.98 -11.88
C PRO A 87 0.49 15.95 -11.17
N GLY A 88 -0.48 16.52 -11.87
CA GLY A 88 -1.49 17.43 -11.33
C GLY A 88 -1.22 18.92 -11.55
N TRP A 89 0.04 19.32 -11.77
CA TRP A 89 0.44 20.70 -12.04
C TRP A 89 0.87 20.96 -13.49
N THR A 90 0.91 19.93 -14.34
CA THR A 90 1.15 20.04 -15.78
C THR A 90 0.31 19.00 -16.51
N SER A 91 -0.02 19.26 -17.77
CA SER A 91 -0.75 18.35 -18.65
C SER A 91 -0.33 18.58 -20.10
N GLY A 92 -0.72 17.67 -20.99
CA GLY A 92 -0.38 17.75 -22.41
C GLY A 92 0.95 17.09 -22.77
N ASN A 93 1.34 17.25 -24.05
CA ASN A 93 2.62 16.80 -24.58
C ASN A 93 3.76 17.71 -24.08
N HIS A 94 5.00 17.21 -24.10
CA HIS A 94 6.23 17.94 -23.76
C HIS A 94 6.19 18.55 -22.36
N GLN A 95 5.84 17.73 -21.37
CA GLN A 95 5.78 18.17 -19.98
C GLN A 95 7.17 18.57 -19.48
N ALA A 96 7.23 19.66 -18.71
CA ALA A 96 8.50 20.24 -18.28
C ALA A 96 9.31 19.30 -17.38
N GLY A 97 8.67 18.51 -16.51
CA GLY A 97 9.35 17.55 -15.64
C GLY A 97 10.09 16.48 -16.44
N ILE A 98 11.26 16.06 -15.95
CA ILE A 98 12.03 14.95 -16.55
C ILE A 98 11.63 13.68 -15.79
N VAL A 99 10.53 13.09 -16.24
CA VAL A 99 9.88 11.94 -15.58
C VAL A 99 9.99 10.75 -16.51
N THR A 100 11.10 10.02 -16.39
CA THR A 100 11.32 8.83 -17.22
C THR A 100 12.39 7.90 -16.64
N ALA A 101 12.11 6.61 -16.67
CA ALA A 101 13.04 5.52 -16.40
C ALA A 101 14.03 5.24 -17.55
N PHE A 102 13.93 5.98 -18.66
CA PHE A 102 14.78 5.81 -19.83
C PHE A 102 15.79 6.95 -19.95
N ASN A 103 17.04 6.62 -20.25
CA ASN A 103 17.97 7.59 -20.81
C ASN A 103 17.55 7.94 -22.24
N SER A 104 18.07 9.04 -22.78
CA SER A 104 17.70 9.51 -24.13
C SER A 104 17.97 8.46 -25.23
N ASN A 105 18.97 7.61 -25.05
CA ASN A 105 19.26 6.50 -25.96
C ASN A 105 18.37 5.26 -25.74
N GLY A 106 17.42 5.26 -24.81
CA GLY A 106 16.54 4.14 -24.51
C GLY A 106 17.06 3.13 -23.48
N THR A 107 18.27 3.32 -22.93
CA THR A 107 18.75 2.45 -21.84
C THR A 107 18.03 2.74 -20.52
N LEU A 108 17.90 1.73 -19.67
CA LEU A 108 17.16 1.83 -18.41
C LEU A 108 17.98 2.51 -17.31
N LYS A 109 17.31 3.29 -16.46
CA LYS A 109 17.89 3.91 -15.26
C LYS A 109 17.76 2.98 -14.06
N PRO A 110 18.87 2.58 -13.41
CA PRO A 110 18.84 1.63 -12.30
C PRO A 110 17.93 2.04 -11.13
N ALA A 111 17.88 3.32 -10.75
CA ALA A 111 17.07 3.80 -9.63
C ALA A 111 15.56 3.61 -9.85
N TRP A 112 15.08 3.75 -11.09
CA TRP A 112 13.68 3.49 -11.43
C TRP A 112 13.36 2.00 -11.39
N LEU A 113 14.29 1.16 -11.86
CA LEU A 113 14.14 -0.30 -11.82
C LEU A 113 14.17 -0.86 -10.39
N ASP A 114 14.96 -0.26 -9.49
CA ASP A 114 14.97 -0.63 -8.08
C ASP A 114 13.60 -0.40 -7.42
N ARG A 115 13.02 0.80 -7.61
CA ARG A 115 11.67 1.10 -7.13
C ARG A 115 10.61 0.17 -7.73
N LEU A 116 10.71 -0.12 -9.04
CA LEU A 116 9.80 -1.05 -9.70
C LEU A 116 9.95 -2.50 -9.21
N ASP A 117 11.18 -2.98 -8.96
CA ASP A 117 11.46 -4.33 -8.41
C ASP A 117 10.76 -4.51 -7.06
N ARG A 118 10.90 -3.52 -6.17
CA ARG A 118 10.22 -3.51 -4.86
C ARG A 118 8.71 -3.54 -4.99
N VAL A 119 8.13 -2.74 -5.89
CA VAL A 119 6.68 -2.72 -6.15
C VAL A 119 6.17 -4.06 -6.69
N ILE A 120 6.84 -4.63 -7.69
CA ILE A 120 6.42 -5.91 -8.29
C ILE A 120 6.48 -7.04 -7.25
N ARG A 121 7.55 -7.12 -6.45
CA ARG A 121 7.71 -8.16 -5.42
C ARG A 121 6.69 -8.03 -4.31
N ALA A 122 6.44 -6.82 -3.81
CA ALA A 122 5.42 -6.61 -2.80
C ALA A 122 4.03 -6.93 -3.34
N ALA A 123 3.73 -6.57 -4.59
CA ALA A 123 2.46 -6.93 -5.21
C ALA A 123 2.28 -8.45 -5.32
N ASP A 124 3.34 -9.17 -5.69
CA ASP A 124 3.34 -10.63 -5.79
C ASP A 124 3.02 -11.30 -4.44
N GLN A 125 3.62 -10.82 -3.34
CA GLN A 125 3.36 -11.30 -1.98
C GLN A 125 1.88 -11.21 -1.57
N HIS A 126 1.14 -10.27 -2.16
CA HIS A 126 -0.28 -10.04 -1.87
C HIS A 126 -1.21 -10.51 -3.01
N GLY A 127 -0.69 -11.26 -3.98
CA GLY A 127 -1.47 -11.75 -5.12
C GLY A 127 -2.00 -10.63 -6.02
N VAL A 128 -1.31 -9.50 -6.08
CA VAL A 128 -1.61 -8.34 -6.91
C VAL A 128 -0.71 -8.34 -8.14
N ALA A 129 -1.30 -8.13 -9.31
CA ALA A 129 -0.58 -7.94 -10.55
C ALA A 129 -0.18 -6.47 -10.76
N VAL A 130 0.96 -6.24 -11.40
CA VAL A 130 1.38 -4.90 -11.81
C VAL A 130 1.24 -4.76 -13.32
N ILE A 131 0.41 -3.83 -13.77
CA ILE A 131 0.37 -3.39 -15.17
C ILE A 131 1.46 -2.33 -15.34
N VAL A 132 2.58 -2.72 -15.95
CA VAL A 132 3.71 -1.83 -16.19
C VAL A 132 3.49 -1.10 -17.51
N SER A 133 3.23 0.20 -17.43
CA SER A 133 3.12 1.10 -18.58
C SER A 133 4.49 1.65 -18.95
N LEU A 134 4.91 1.52 -20.21
CA LEU A 134 6.26 1.96 -20.61
C LEU A 134 6.30 3.44 -20.95
N PHE A 135 5.48 3.89 -21.91
CA PHE A 135 5.54 5.25 -22.42
C PHE A 135 4.30 6.08 -22.15
N TYR A 136 4.52 7.37 -21.94
CA TYR A 136 3.50 8.38 -21.74
C TYR A 136 3.74 9.54 -22.71
N PHE A 137 2.71 9.98 -23.42
CA PHE A 137 2.82 11.04 -24.44
C PHE A 137 3.38 12.37 -23.89
N GLY A 138 3.29 12.63 -22.58
CA GLY A 138 3.92 13.80 -21.97
C GLY A 138 5.45 13.72 -21.90
N GLN A 139 6.04 12.55 -22.11
CA GLN A 139 7.44 12.22 -21.81
C GLN A 139 8.15 11.42 -22.92
N ASP A 140 7.48 11.01 -24.00
CA ASP A 140 8.12 10.21 -25.05
C ASP A 140 9.25 10.97 -25.76
N HIS A 141 9.10 12.29 -25.92
CA HIS A 141 10.12 13.24 -26.41
C HIS A 141 11.48 13.18 -25.68
N ARG A 142 11.56 12.51 -24.53
CA ARG A 142 12.84 12.27 -23.82
C ARG A 142 13.73 11.27 -24.57
N LEU A 143 13.15 10.42 -25.42
CA LEU A 143 13.86 9.45 -26.26
C LEU A 143 14.31 10.13 -27.56
N ALA A 144 15.55 9.86 -27.97
CA ALA A 144 16.17 10.56 -29.10
C ALA A 144 15.54 10.20 -30.45
N ASP A 145 15.19 8.93 -30.65
CA ASP A 145 14.76 8.37 -31.93
C ASP A 145 13.97 7.05 -31.76
N GLU A 146 13.48 6.50 -32.87
CA GLU A 146 12.79 5.20 -32.88
C GLU A 146 13.68 4.06 -32.36
N ALA A 147 14.99 4.11 -32.59
CA ALA A 147 15.91 3.09 -32.08
C ALA A 147 16.01 3.14 -30.55
N ALA A 148 15.90 4.32 -29.93
CA ALA A 148 15.80 4.49 -28.48
C ALA A 148 14.49 3.91 -27.94
N VAL A 149 13.36 4.12 -28.63
CA VAL A 149 12.08 3.49 -28.25
C VAL A 149 12.20 1.96 -28.29
N LEU A 150 12.76 1.40 -29.36
CA LEU A 150 12.97 -0.05 -29.49
C LEU A 150 13.89 -0.61 -28.40
N ARG A 151 14.99 0.10 -28.09
CA ARG A 151 15.91 -0.28 -27.00
C ARG A 151 15.24 -0.22 -25.62
N ALA A 152 14.37 0.76 -25.39
CA ALA A 152 13.61 0.90 -24.15
C ALA A 152 12.62 -0.26 -23.95
N VAL A 153 11.88 -0.63 -25.02
CA VAL A 153 11.00 -1.82 -25.00
C VAL A 153 11.84 -3.07 -24.74
N ASP A 154 12.89 -3.30 -25.52
CA ASP A 154 13.74 -4.48 -25.43
C ASP A 154 14.34 -4.65 -24.03
N GLY A 155 14.99 -3.59 -23.52
CA GLY A 155 15.62 -3.61 -22.22
C GLY A 155 14.62 -3.86 -21.09
N THR A 156 13.43 -3.26 -21.17
CA THR A 156 12.40 -3.47 -20.13
C THR A 156 11.92 -4.91 -20.13
N ILE A 157 11.63 -5.48 -21.30
CA ILE A 157 11.18 -6.86 -21.43
C ILE A 157 12.24 -7.84 -20.95
N ASP A 158 13.50 -7.65 -21.36
CA ASP A 158 14.63 -8.48 -20.90
C ASP A 158 14.80 -8.41 -19.40
N TRP A 159 14.67 -7.22 -18.81
CA TRP A 159 14.78 -7.04 -17.36
C TRP A 159 13.65 -7.74 -16.60
N LEU A 160 12.40 -7.57 -17.05
CA LEU A 160 11.24 -8.22 -16.44
C LEU A 160 11.34 -9.75 -16.50
N VAL A 161 11.72 -10.30 -17.66
CA VAL A 161 11.90 -11.74 -17.85
C VAL A 161 13.11 -12.25 -17.07
N GLY A 162 14.23 -11.55 -17.10
CA GLY A 162 15.46 -11.92 -16.39
C GLY A 162 15.30 -11.92 -14.86
N LYS A 163 14.38 -11.11 -14.32
CA LYS A 163 13.99 -11.11 -12.92
C LYS A 163 13.02 -12.24 -12.54
N GLY A 164 12.44 -12.92 -13.53
CA GLY A 164 11.53 -14.05 -13.33
C GLY A 164 10.14 -13.65 -12.85
N TYR A 165 9.69 -12.41 -13.09
CA TYR A 165 8.39 -11.96 -12.61
C TYR A 165 7.24 -12.69 -13.30
N THR A 166 6.28 -13.14 -12.50
CA THR A 166 5.09 -13.83 -12.97
C THR A 166 3.81 -13.02 -12.82
N ASN A 167 3.80 -11.96 -12.02
CA ASN A 167 2.64 -11.10 -11.74
C ASN A 167 2.61 -9.80 -12.56
N VAL A 168 3.24 -9.77 -13.75
CA VAL A 168 3.35 -8.55 -14.57
C VAL A 168 2.56 -8.65 -15.86
N LEU A 169 1.82 -7.59 -16.18
CA LEU A 169 1.26 -7.28 -17.49
C LEU A 169 1.97 -6.05 -18.05
N VAL A 170 2.09 -5.94 -19.37
CA VAL A 170 2.76 -4.79 -20.01
C VAL A 170 1.78 -3.99 -20.85
N GLU A 171 1.77 -2.68 -20.64
CA GLU A 171 1.16 -1.70 -21.53
C GLU A 171 2.29 -0.96 -22.27
N ILE A 172 2.32 -1.04 -23.61
CA ILE A 172 3.35 -0.37 -24.41
C ILE A 172 3.30 1.14 -24.16
N ASN A 173 2.16 1.77 -24.40
CA ASN A 173 2.03 3.19 -24.10
C ASN A 173 0.58 3.58 -23.80
N ASN A 174 0.46 4.56 -22.91
CA ASN A 174 -0.81 5.13 -22.48
C ASN A 174 -1.47 5.92 -23.61
N GLU A 175 -2.70 5.59 -23.99
CA GLU A 175 -3.50 6.34 -24.96
C GLU A 175 -2.75 6.63 -26.27
N ALA A 176 -2.39 5.57 -27.00
CA ALA A 176 -1.54 5.64 -28.19
C ALA A 176 -2.06 6.59 -29.30
N ASP A 177 -3.34 6.95 -29.29
CA ASP A 177 -3.98 7.92 -30.19
C ASP A 177 -3.93 9.38 -29.70
N LEU A 178 -3.08 9.69 -28.71
CA LEU A 178 -2.69 11.05 -28.32
C LEU A 178 -1.40 11.53 -29.02
N TYR A 179 -0.92 12.68 -28.58
CA TYR A 179 0.19 13.42 -29.18
C TYR A 179 1.56 12.80 -28.84
N TYR A 180 1.85 11.64 -29.40
CA TYR A 180 3.20 11.05 -29.39
C TYR A 180 4.09 11.70 -30.47
N ASP A 181 5.37 11.85 -30.19
CA ASP A 181 6.37 12.31 -31.17
C ASP A 181 6.79 11.16 -32.08
N HIS A 182 7.03 9.98 -31.50
CA HIS A 182 7.51 8.83 -32.24
C HIS A 182 6.38 8.09 -32.97
N ALA A 183 6.52 7.92 -34.30
CA ALA A 183 5.50 7.26 -35.12
C ALA A 183 5.22 5.81 -34.70
N ILE A 184 6.23 5.10 -34.19
CA ILE A 184 6.12 3.71 -33.71
C ILE A 184 5.20 3.57 -32.47
N LEU A 185 4.94 4.66 -31.75
CA LEU A 185 4.04 4.69 -30.58
C LEU A 185 2.58 5.05 -30.93
N LYS A 186 2.29 5.29 -32.22
CA LYS A 186 0.95 5.71 -32.69
C LYS A 186 0.10 4.52 -33.13
N PRO A 187 -1.23 4.65 -33.24
CA PRO A 187 -2.14 3.52 -33.45
C PRO A 187 -1.88 2.75 -34.75
N THR A 188 -1.28 3.39 -35.75
CA THR A 188 -0.92 2.77 -37.02
C THR A 188 0.25 1.79 -36.92
N ARG A 189 1.13 1.95 -35.93
CA ARG A 189 2.39 1.18 -35.80
C ARG A 189 2.61 0.54 -34.43
N VAL A 190 1.94 0.96 -33.37
CA VAL A 190 2.15 0.44 -31.99
C VAL A 190 1.95 -1.08 -31.87
N ALA A 191 1.15 -1.69 -32.76
CA ALA A 191 1.05 -3.14 -32.87
C ALA A 191 2.40 -3.84 -33.11
N GLU A 192 3.33 -3.19 -33.82
CA GLU A 192 4.71 -3.67 -34.03
C GLU A 192 5.44 -3.85 -32.69
N LEU A 193 5.27 -2.92 -31.74
CA LEU A 193 5.90 -2.99 -30.42
C LEU A 193 5.25 -4.04 -29.52
N ILE A 194 3.93 -4.22 -29.62
CA ILE A 194 3.23 -5.29 -28.90
C ILE A 194 3.77 -6.65 -29.35
N ILE A 195 3.86 -6.88 -30.67
CA ILE A 195 4.40 -8.13 -31.24
C ILE A 195 5.85 -8.32 -30.80
N ARG A 196 6.69 -7.29 -30.94
CA ARG A 196 8.09 -7.33 -30.52
C ARG A 196 8.27 -7.73 -29.06
N ALA A 197 7.52 -7.10 -28.15
CA ALA A 197 7.60 -7.39 -26.72
C ALA A 197 7.15 -8.81 -26.39
N ARG A 198 6.09 -9.31 -27.05
CA ARG A 198 5.61 -10.69 -26.89
C ARG A 198 6.65 -11.70 -27.35
N GLU A 199 7.19 -11.53 -28.55
CA GLU A 199 8.22 -12.40 -29.11
C GLU A 199 9.48 -12.40 -28.25
N ARG A 200 9.94 -11.21 -27.85
CA ARG A 200 11.14 -11.07 -27.00
C ARG A 200 10.96 -11.72 -25.63
N SER A 201 9.75 -11.66 -25.06
CA SER A 201 9.45 -12.34 -23.79
C SER A 201 9.26 -13.85 -23.91
N GLY A 202 9.31 -14.42 -25.13
CA GLY A 202 8.96 -15.83 -25.36
C GLY A 202 7.51 -16.15 -25.01
N GLY A 203 6.62 -15.15 -25.03
CA GLY A 203 5.20 -15.27 -24.64
C GLY A 203 4.92 -15.33 -23.13
N LEU A 204 5.96 -15.16 -22.30
CA LEU A 204 5.84 -15.15 -20.83
C LEU A 204 5.04 -13.94 -20.33
N LEU A 205 5.31 -12.76 -20.90
CA LEU A 205 4.59 -11.53 -20.56
C LEU A 205 3.39 -11.33 -21.48
N LYS A 206 2.29 -10.84 -20.92
CA LYS A 206 1.12 -10.44 -21.70
C LYS A 206 1.19 -8.95 -21.98
N VAL A 207 0.99 -8.57 -23.23
CA VAL A 207 1.27 -7.22 -23.71
C VAL A 207 0.03 -6.62 -24.39
N SER A 208 -0.21 -5.34 -24.16
CA SER A 208 -1.25 -4.57 -24.84
C SER A 208 -0.87 -3.09 -24.93
N THR A 209 -1.79 -2.25 -25.39
CA THR A 209 -1.71 -0.79 -25.35
C THR A 209 -3.11 -0.21 -25.21
N SER A 210 -3.23 0.98 -24.62
CA SER A 210 -4.51 1.69 -24.51
C SER A 210 -4.68 2.75 -25.60
N LEU A 211 -5.92 3.21 -25.77
CA LEU A 211 -6.33 4.38 -26.54
C LEU A 211 -7.12 5.31 -25.61
N LYS A 212 -7.29 6.56 -26.00
CA LYS A 212 -7.99 7.58 -25.21
C LYS A 212 -9.42 7.19 -24.86
N GLY A 213 -9.98 7.86 -23.85
CA GLY A 213 -11.36 7.68 -23.41
C GLY A 213 -12.38 7.59 -24.56
N GLY A 214 -13.15 6.50 -24.61
CA GLY A 214 -14.18 6.28 -25.63
C GLY A 214 -13.70 5.67 -26.96
N SER A 215 -12.38 5.52 -27.17
CA SER A 215 -11.85 4.90 -28.39
C SER A 215 -12.03 3.37 -28.40
N ILE A 216 -12.33 2.81 -29.58
CA ILE A 216 -12.43 1.36 -29.82
C ILE A 216 -11.18 0.90 -30.60
N PRO A 217 -10.46 -0.13 -30.15
CA PRO A 217 -9.26 -0.61 -30.84
C PRO A 217 -9.59 -1.18 -32.22
N SER A 218 -8.66 -0.98 -33.16
CA SER A 218 -8.76 -1.54 -34.50
C SER A 218 -8.60 -3.07 -34.50
N ALA A 219 -8.99 -3.73 -35.58
CA ALA A 219 -8.77 -5.17 -35.76
C ALA A 219 -7.29 -5.57 -35.60
N THR A 220 -6.37 -4.73 -36.09
CA THR A 220 -4.92 -4.94 -35.96
C THR A 220 -4.47 -4.91 -34.50
N LEU A 221 -4.93 -3.94 -33.71
CA LEU A 221 -4.61 -3.86 -32.28
C LEU A 221 -5.21 -5.04 -31.50
N ILE A 222 -6.48 -5.39 -31.77
CA ILE A 222 -7.12 -6.54 -31.15
C ILE A 222 -6.35 -7.83 -31.44
N ALA A 223 -5.87 -8.01 -32.67
CA ALA A 223 -5.09 -9.18 -33.06
C ALA A 223 -3.75 -9.24 -32.32
N ALA A 224 -3.04 -8.11 -32.24
CA ALA A 224 -1.70 -8.02 -31.63
C ALA A 224 -1.70 -8.19 -30.10
N SER A 225 -2.67 -7.62 -29.39
CA SER A 225 -2.71 -7.59 -27.92
C SER A 225 -3.06 -8.94 -27.27
N ASP A 226 -2.53 -9.25 -26.09
CA ASP A 226 -2.94 -10.45 -25.32
C ASP A 226 -4.20 -10.22 -24.46
N PHE A 227 -4.52 -8.97 -24.18
CA PHE A 227 -5.73 -8.50 -23.49
C PHE A 227 -6.12 -7.13 -24.03
N ILE A 228 -7.37 -6.72 -23.91
CA ILE A 228 -7.85 -5.45 -24.48
C ILE A 228 -7.88 -4.38 -23.40
N LEU A 229 -7.11 -3.31 -23.60
CA LEU A 229 -7.15 -2.11 -22.77
C LEU A 229 -8.10 -1.07 -23.38
N LEU A 230 -9.01 -0.55 -22.57
CA LEU A 230 -9.89 0.56 -22.89
C LEU A 230 -9.73 1.67 -21.86
N HIS A 231 -10.05 2.90 -22.24
CA HIS A 231 -10.18 4.01 -21.31
C HIS A 231 -11.64 4.49 -21.28
N GLY A 232 -12.16 4.69 -20.07
CA GLY A 232 -13.53 5.13 -19.82
C GLY A 232 -13.67 6.64 -19.61
N ASN A 233 -12.56 7.39 -19.72
CA ASN A 233 -12.54 8.83 -19.45
C ASN A 233 -13.66 9.55 -20.23
N SER A 234 -14.37 10.41 -19.53
CA SER A 234 -15.51 11.19 -20.04
C SER A 234 -16.72 10.36 -20.52
N GLN A 235 -16.75 9.04 -20.31
CA GLN A 235 -17.90 8.22 -20.65
C GLN A 235 -18.94 8.18 -19.52
N SER A 236 -20.20 8.00 -19.89
CA SER A 236 -21.28 7.59 -18.98
C SER A 236 -21.25 6.07 -18.75
N SER A 237 -22.01 5.58 -17.78
CA SER A 237 -22.21 4.13 -17.56
C SER A 237 -22.68 3.41 -18.82
N SER A 238 -23.61 4.00 -19.56
CA SER A 238 -24.09 3.45 -20.84
C SER A 238 -23.01 3.47 -21.92
N GLY A 239 -22.16 4.50 -21.95
CA GLY A 239 -21.00 4.57 -22.84
C GLY A 239 -20.01 3.44 -22.55
N VAL A 240 -19.64 3.25 -21.28
CA VAL A 240 -18.74 2.15 -20.84
C VAL A 240 -19.29 0.78 -21.25
N ALA A 241 -20.58 0.51 -20.98
CA ALA A 241 -21.20 -0.74 -21.41
C ALA A 241 -21.18 -0.92 -22.95
N SER A 242 -21.52 0.15 -23.68
CA SER A 242 -21.53 0.17 -25.15
C SER A 242 -20.15 -0.10 -25.75
N MET A 243 -19.07 0.41 -25.14
CA MET A 243 -17.72 0.14 -25.58
C MET A 243 -17.38 -1.35 -25.51
N VAL A 244 -17.73 -2.02 -24.40
CA VAL A 244 -17.51 -3.47 -24.23
C VAL A 244 -18.31 -4.27 -25.26
N ASP A 245 -19.59 -3.94 -25.43
CA ASP A 245 -20.46 -4.61 -26.39
C ASP A 245 -19.96 -4.42 -27.83
N THR A 246 -19.48 -3.21 -28.16
CA THR A 246 -18.90 -2.89 -29.47
C THR A 246 -17.66 -3.73 -29.73
N VAL A 247 -16.67 -3.76 -28.82
CA VAL A 247 -15.46 -4.58 -28.97
C VAL A 247 -15.84 -6.05 -29.19
N ARG A 248 -16.76 -6.59 -28.40
CA ARG A 248 -17.21 -7.98 -28.52
C ARG A 248 -17.97 -8.29 -29.80
N SER A 249 -18.58 -7.29 -30.42
CA SER A 249 -19.28 -7.44 -31.70
C SER A 249 -18.31 -7.62 -32.89
N LEU A 250 -17.08 -7.12 -32.77
CA LEU A 250 -16.08 -7.12 -33.84
C LEU A 250 -15.63 -8.54 -34.19
N THR A 251 -15.56 -8.85 -35.49
CA THR A 251 -15.07 -10.13 -36.00
C THR A 251 -13.67 -10.47 -35.47
N ALA A 252 -12.78 -9.47 -35.42
CA ALA A 252 -11.43 -9.64 -34.90
C ALA A 252 -11.43 -10.16 -33.45
N TYR A 253 -12.30 -9.63 -32.59
CA TYR A 253 -12.44 -10.09 -31.21
C TYR A 253 -13.08 -11.48 -31.13
N LYS A 254 -14.17 -11.71 -31.88
CA LYS A 254 -14.87 -13.02 -31.89
C LYS A 254 -13.95 -14.17 -32.32
N SER A 255 -12.98 -13.90 -33.19
CA SER A 255 -12.02 -14.91 -33.65
C SER A 255 -11.05 -15.39 -32.57
N ASN A 256 -10.75 -14.54 -31.59
CA ASN A 256 -9.87 -14.87 -30.47
C ASN A 256 -10.25 -13.98 -29.26
N PRO A 257 -11.29 -14.36 -28.50
CA PRO A 257 -11.78 -13.58 -27.36
C PRO A 257 -10.71 -13.46 -26.27
N LYS A 258 -10.55 -12.25 -25.76
CA LYS A 258 -9.55 -11.88 -24.75
C LYS A 258 -10.19 -11.10 -23.61
N PRO A 259 -9.60 -11.09 -22.40
CA PRO A 259 -10.11 -10.28 -21.31
C PRO A 259 -10.08 -8.79 -21.69
N ILE A 260 -11.11 -8.06 -21.26
CA ILE A 260 -11.21 -6.61 -21.45
C ILE A 260 -11.02 -5.94 -20.10
N ILE A 261 -10.21 -4.90 -20.06
CA ILE A 261 -9.94 -4.09 -18.88
C ILE A 261 -10.01 -2.61 -19.26
N PHE A 262 -10.84 -1.86 -18.53
CA PHE A 262 -10.65 -0.41 -18.45
C PHE A 262 -9.48 -0.17 -17.51
N ASN A 263 -8.33 0.31 -18.01
CA ASN A 263 -7.15 0.60 -17.18
C ASN A 263 -7.26 1.98 -16.52
N GLU A 264 -7.98 2.89 -17.17
CA GLU A 264 -8.21 4.25 -16.70
C GLU A 264 -9.66 4.64 -17.02
N ASP A 265 -10.35 5.33 -16.10
CA ASP A 265 -11.67 5.89 -16.36
C ASP A 265 -11.92 7.15 -15.52
N SER A 266 -12.36 6.98 -14.28
CA SER A 266 -12.84 8.06 -13.42
C SER A 266 -13.07 7.57 -11.98
N THR A 267 -13.69 8.42 -11.15
CA THR A 267 -14.17 8.07 -9.81
C THR A 267 -15.65 7.68 -9.79
N LYS A 268 -16.29 7.45 -10.95
CA LYS A 268 -17.74 7.20 -11.05
C LYS A 268 -18.05 5.73 -10.88
N MET A 269 -18.61 5.33 -9.74
CA MET A 269 -18.96 3.92 -9.47
C MET A 269 -20.01 3.35 -10.42
N GLY A 270 -20.86 4.19 -11.01
CA GLY A 270 -21.75 3.74 -12.08
C GLY A 270 -21.01 3.23 -13.33
N ASN A 271 -19.79 3.70 -13.60
CA ASN A 271 -18.98 3.18 -14.70
C ASN A 271 -18.32 1.85 -14.32
N PHE A 272 -17.84 1.72 -13.08
CA PHE A 272 -17.40 0.44 -12.50
C PHE A 272 -18.48 -0.63 -12.67
N ASP A 273 -19.71 -0.31 -12.26
CA ASP A 273 -20.86 -1.24 -12.31
C ASP A 273 -21.18 -1.67 -13.73
N ALA A 274 -21.13 -0.73 -14.68
CA ALA A 274 -21.39 -1.00 -16.08
C ALA A 274 -20.33 -1.93 -16.69
N ALA A 275 -19.04 -1.70 -16.39
CA ALA A 275 -17.96 -2.54 -16.86
C ALA A 275 -18.05 -3.96 -16.29
N VAL A 276 -18.18 -4.08 -14.96
CA VAL A 276 -18.23 -5.39 -14.29
C VAL A 276 -19.50 -6.16 -14.65
N GLY A 277 -20.64 -5.47 -14.77
CA GLY A 277 -21.89 -6.05 -15.28
C GLY A 277 -21.77 -6.57 -16.72
N ARG A 278 -20.79 -6.07 -17.49
CA ARG A 278 -20.41 -6.61 -18.80
C ARG A 278 -19.20 -7.52 -18.76
N ARG A 279 -18.79 -8.03 -17.59
CA ARG A 279 -17.64 -8.94 -17.45
C ARG A 279 -16.37 -8.34 -18.06
N ALA A 280 -16.20 -7.03 -17.90
CA ALA A 280 -14.96 -6.32 -18.19
C ALA A 280 -14.40 -5.79 -16.87
N SER A 281 -13.09 -5.86 -16.72
CA SER A 281 -12.41 -5.30 -15.55
C SER A 281 -12.44 -3.78 -15.62
N TRP A 282 -12.32 -3.11 -14.48
CA TRP A 282 -12.37 -1.65 -14.42
C TRP A 282 -11.26 -1.07 -13.55
N GLY A 283 -10.81 0.11 -13.95
CA GLY A 283 -9.61 0.78 -13.46
C GLY A 283 -9.95 2.13 -12.86
N TYR A 284 -9.72 2.27 -11.56
CA TYR A 284 -9.96 3.53 -10.85
C TYR A 284 -8.93 4.58 -11.23
N TYR A 285 -9.41 5.75 -11.62
CA TYR A 285 -8.57 6.92 -11.86
C TYR A 285 -9.12 8.12 -11.09
N ASP A 286 -8.34 8.60 -10.12
CA ASP A 286 -8.63 9.81 -9.38
C ASP A 286 -7.44 10.77 -9.47
N GLN A 287 -7.62 11.81 -10.29
CA GLN A 287 -6.63 12.89 -10.42
C GLN A 287 -6.32 13.52 -9.06
N GLY A 288 -7.31 13.69 -8.18
CA GLY A 288 -7.20 14.50 -6.98
C GLY A 288 -7.08 16.00 -7.27
N HIS A 289 -6.83 16.80 -6.22
CA HIS A 289 -6.74 18.26 -6.29
C HIS A 289 -5.33 18.80 -5.97
N ASN A 290 -4.30 17.94 -6.07
CA ASN A 290 -2.90 18.31 -5.82
C ASN A 290 -2.67 18.89 -4.39
N ASN A 291 -3.28 18.27 -3.39
CA ASN A 291 -3.32 18.75 -2.00
C ASN A 291 -2.79 17.72 -0.98
N TYR A 292 -2.13 16.65 -1.43
CA TYR A 292 -1.67 15.53 -0.59
C TYR A 292 -2.78 14.82 0.22
N VAL A 293 -4.04 14.97 -0.21
CA VAL A 293 -5.21 14.32 0.40
C VAL A 293 -5.93 13.49 -0.64
N ASP A 294 -6.30 14.12 -1.76
CA ASP A 294 -7.15 13.51 -2.78
C ASP A 294 -6.37 12.76 -3.86
N GLY A 295 -7.00 11.74 -4.41
CA GLY A 295 -6.52 11.02 -5.59
C GLY A 295 -5.33 10.07 -5.37
N PHE A 296 -4.99 9.38 -6.45
CA PHE A 296 -3.82 8.51 -6.57
C PHE A 296 -2.86 8.96 -7.70
N GLN A 297 -3.10 10.14 -8.27
CA GLN A 297 -2.38 10.64 -9.45
C GLN A 297 -1.59 11.92 -9.20
N SER A 298 -2.14 12.90 -8.47
CA SER A 298 -1.46 14.17 -8.22
C SER A 298 -0.40 14.04 -7.14
N LEU A 299 0.75 14.68 -7.33
CA LEU A 299 1.91 14.55 -6.45
C LEU A 299 2.05 15.71 -5.46
N PRO A 300 2.51 15.46 -4.22
CA PRO A 300 2.79 14.14 -3.65
C PRO A 300 1.49 13.35 -3.42
N VAL A 301 1.55 12.02 -3.58
CA VAL A 301 0.37 11.16 -3.42
C VAL A 301 0.25 10.70 -1.98
N ASN A 302 -0.94 10.80 -1.41
CA ASN A 302 -1.29 10.06 -0.20
C ASN A 302 -1.87 8.71 -0.60
N TRP A 303 -1.15 7.63 -0.30
CA TRP A 303 -1.51 6.28 -0.74
C TRP A 303 -2.60 5.63 0.13
N THR A 304 -2.94 6.21 1.27
CA THR A 304 -3.99 5.65 2.13
C THR A 304 -5.39 5.76 1.50
N ILE A 305 -6.33 4.93 1.96
CA ILE A 305 -7.76 4.98 1.61
C ILE A 305 -8.46 6.05 2.48
N ASN A 306 -8.02 7.29 2.37
CA ASN A 306 -8.40 8.39 3.26
C ASN A 306 -9.63 9.20 2.85
N THR A 307 -10.02 9.19 1.57
CA THR A 307 -11.16 10.00 1.07
C THR A 307 -12.40 9.16 0.84
N SER A 308 -13.57 9.80 0.86
CA SER A 308 -14.85 9.15 0.53
C SER A 308 -14.84 8.56 -0.89
N ARG A 309 -14.15 9.19 -1.84
CA ARG A 309 -14.02 8.68 -3.22
C ARG A 309 -13.17 7.40 -3.29
N LYS A 310 -12.06 7.35 -2.55
CA LYS A 310 -11.22 6.15 -2.47
C LYS A 310 -11.97 5.02 -1.76
N ARG A 311 -12.59 5.31 -0.61
CA ARG A 311 -13.43 4.33 0.11
C ARG A 311 -14.54 3.77 -0.76
N ALA A 312 -15.31 4.62 -1.43
CA ALA A 312 -16.38 4.16 -2.33
C ALA A 312 -15.88 3.20 -3.42
N PHE A 313 -14.66 3.41 -3.94
CA PHE A 313 -14.05 2.47 -4.87
C PHE A 313 -13.69 1.14 -4.21
N PHE A 314 -12.97 1.15 -3.09
CA PHE A 314 -12.55 -0.07 -2.42
C PHE A 314 -13.72 -0.85 -1.82
N ASP A 315 -14.74 -0.18 -1.27
CA ASP A 315 -16.01 -0.80 -0.85
C ASP A 315 -16.68 -1.52 -2.01
N ARG A 316 -16.62 -0.94 -3.22
CA ARG A 316 -17.19 -1.55 -4.42
C ARG A 316 -16.39 -2.75 -4.89
N VAL A 317 -15.06 -2.68 -4.83
CA VAL A 317 -14.16 -3.83 -5.07
C VAL A 317 -14.50 -4.95 -4.10
N THR A 318 -14.57 -4.68 -2.79
CA THR A 318 -14.91 -5.66 -1.75
C THR A 318 -16.26 -6.32 -2.03
N ALA A 319 -17.29 -5.53 -2.32
CA ALA A 319 -18.63 -6.04 -2.62
C ALA A 319 -18.66 -6.99 -3.83
N PHE A 320 -17.90 -6.70 -4.89
CA PHE A 320 -17.91 -7.50 -6.13
C PHE A 320 -16.97 -8.71 -6.08
N THR A 321 -15.93 -8.64 -5.26
CA THR A 321 -14.94 -9.70 -5.09
C THR A 321 -15.33 -10.67 -3.98
N GLY A 322 -16.40 -10.38 -3.23
CA GLY A 322 -16.91 -11.24 -2.15
C GLY A 322 -15.90 -11.47 -1.04
N THR A 323 -14.90 -10.59 -0.93
CA THR A 323 -13.96 -10.61 0.19
C THR A 323 -14.71 -10.20 1.44
N ASP A 324 -14.76 -11.08 2.43
CA ASP A 324 -15.19 -10.74 3.78
C ASP A 324 -14.06 -9.93 4.43
N VAL A 325 -13.98 -8.67 4.05
CA VAL A 325 -13.31 -7.68 4.89
C VAL A 325 -14.24 -7.59 6.09
N GLN A 326 -13.86 -8.18 7.24
CA GLN A 326 -14.44 -7.80 8.52
C GLN A 326 -14.51 -6.28 8.48
N PRO A 327 -15.70 -5.66 8.54
CA PRO A 327 -15.83 -4.25 8.23
C PRO A 327 -14.80 -3.53 9.07
N SER A 328 -13.74 -3.02 8.43
CA SER A 328 -12.94 -1.97 9.02
C SER A 328 -13.99 -0.90 9.25
N ASP A 329 -14.27 -0.63 10.53
CA ASP A 329 -15.38 0.22 10.98
C ASP A 329 -15.61 1.33 9.96
N PRO A 330 -16.84 1.53 9.45
CA PRO A 330 -17.10 2.48 8.39
C PRO A 330 -16.48 3.81 8.80
N ALA A 331 -15.45 4.26 8.07
CA ALA A 331 -14.85 5.55 8.36
C ALA A 331 -15.97 6.58 8.29
N PRO A 332 -16.25 7.30 9.39
CA PRO A 332 -17.44 8.12 9.48
C PRO A 332 -17.47 9.18 8.37
N PRO A 333 -18.68 9.66 7.99
CA PRO A 333 -18.83 10.66 6.95
C PRO A 333 -17.98 11.89 7.29
N SER A 334 -17.41 12.51 6.26
CA SER A 334 -16.57 13.71 6.34
C SER A 334 -17.22 14.77 7.24
N GLY A 335 -16.71 14.86 8.47
CA GLY A 335 -17.27 15.61 9.60
C GLY A 335 -16.72 15.14 10.96
N ASP A 336 -16.27 13.89 11.06
CA ASP A 336 -15.93 13.31 12.36
C ASP A 336 -14.43 13.39 12.69
N VAL A 337 -14.17 14.03 13.82
CA VAL A 337 -12.90 14.02 14.53
C VAL A 337 -12.67 12.65 15.16
N ALA A 338 -11.47 12.11 15.15
CA ALA A 338 -11.15 10.83 15.79
C ALA A 338 -9.85 10.89 16.58
N VAL A 339 -9.73 10.07 17.63
CA VAL A 339 -8.45 9.70 18.24
C VAL A 339 -7.92 8.47 17.50
N SER A 340 -6.72 8.55 16.92
CA SER A 340 -6.12 7.49 16.11
C SER A 340 -5.19 6.57 16.92
N SER A 341 -4.55 7.11 17.97
CA SER A 341 -3.65 6.36 18.86
C SER A 341 -3.27 7.22 20.07
N PHE A 342 -2.53 6.63 21.00
CA PHE A 342 -1.86 7.33 22.08
C PHE A 342 -0.34 7.26 21.95
N SER A 343 0.36 8.33 22.35
CA SER A 343 1.81 8.30 22.54
C SER A 343 2.14 8.45 24.02
N LEU A 344 3.02 7.60 24.55
CA LEU A 344 3.63 7.83 25.87
C LEU A 344 4.72 8.90 25.71
N ILE A 345 4.61 10.00 26.45
CA ILE A 345 5.50 11.14 26.35
C ILE A 345 6.41 11.19 27.58
N ASN A 346 7.70 11.41 27.36
CA ASN A 346 8.63 11.81 28.40
C ASN A 346 8.46 13.31 28.65
N ALA A 347 7.86 13.69 29.79
CA ALA A 347 7.55 15.07 30.14
C ALA A 347 8.80 15.91 30.49
N ASP A 348 9.96 15.30 30.72
CA ASP A 348 11.22 16.05 30.89
C ASP A 348 11.78 16.53 29.55
N THR A 349 11.51 15.77 28.47
CA THR A 349 12.07 16.03 27.12
C THR A 349 11.05 16.50 26.11
N ASN A 350 9.76 16.36 26.42
CA ASN A 350 8.62 16.61 25.53
C ASN A 350 8.61 15.73 24.27
N LEU A 351 9.30 14.59 24.29
CA LEU A 351 9.39 13.65 23.19
C LEU A 351 8.66 12.33 23.50
N PRO A 352 8.13 11.64 22.48
CA PRO A 352 7.62 10.28 22.64
C PRO A 352 8.69 9.32 23.17
N ILE A 353 8.27 8.36 23.99
CA ILE A 353 9.12 7.25 24.43
C ILE A 353 9.17 6.20 23.33
N ALA A 354 10.38 5.78 22.99
CA ALA A 354 10.63 4.77 21.98
C ALA A 354 9.86 3.47 22.27
N GLY A 355 9.12 2.97 21.27
CA GLY A 355 8.27 1.78 21.38
C GLY A 355 6.85 2.04 21.88
N PHE A 356 6.51 3.29 22.22
CA PHE A 356 5.18 3.69 22.70
C PHE A 356 4.65 4.93 21.95
N GLU A 357 5.06 5.13 20.70
CA GLU A 357 4.70 6.29 19.88
C GLU A 357 3.28 6.22 19.33
N ALA A 358 2.72 5.02 19.18
CA ALA A 358 1.40 4.80 18.61
C ALA A 358 0.72 3.55 19.21
N MET A 359 0.24 3.67 20.45
CA MET A 359 -0.57 2.64 21.11
C MET A 359 -2.03 2.78 20.64
N THR A 360 -2.59 1.72 20.07
CA THR A 360 -3.99 1.73 19.59
C THR A 360 -4.95 1.27 20.68
N GLY A 361 -6.24 1.56 20.53
CA GLY A 361 -7.28 0.98 21.37
C GLY A 361 -7.25 -0.55 21.31
N ASP A 362 -7.71 -1.19 22.39
CA ASP A 362 -7.80 -2.66 22.59
C ASP A 362 -6.49 -3.40 22.88
N GLN A 363 -5.34 -2.71 22.91
CA GLN A 363 -4.08 -3.28 23.38
C GLN A 363 -3.95 -3.17 24.91
N ALA A 364 -3.63 -4.29 25.56
CA ALA A 364 -3.16 -4.28 26.94
C ALA A 364 -1.67 -3.93 26.96
N ILE A 365 -1.34 -2.72 27.43
CA ILE A 365 0.05 -2.24 27.48
C ILE A 365 0.62 -2.53 28.87
N SER A 366 1.76 -3.18 28.93
CA SER A 366 2.53 -3.33 30.17
C SER A 366 3.70 -2.33 30.19
N LEU A 367 3.75 -1.48 31.21
CA LEU A 367 4.81 -0.50 31.43
C LEU A 367 5.57 -0.81 32.71
N ASP A 368 6.85 -1.14 32.59
CA ASP A 368 7.75 -1.24 33.72
C ASP A 368 8.52 0.07 33.91
N LEU A 369 8.18 0.83 34.95
CA LEU A 369 8.78 2.15 35.23
C LEU A 369 10.30 2.08 35.43
N SER A 370 10.84 0.92 35.84
CA SER A 370 12.29 0.73 36.00
C SER A 370 13.05 0.71 34.67
N ARG A 371 12.34 0.48 33.55
CA ARG A 371 12.90 0.34 32.20
C ARG A 371 12.68 1.57 31.33
N LEU A 372 12.01 2.60 31.85
CA LEU A 372 11.73 3.84 31.13
C LEU A 372 12.82 4.89 31.40
N PRO A 373 13.08 5.78 30.42
CA PRO A 373 14.09 6.82 30.56
C PRO A 373 13.68 7.93 31.55
N THR A 374 12.43 7.96 32.00
CA THR A 374 11.92 8.87 33.02
C THR A 374 10.74 8.25 33.76
N ARG A 375 10.42 8.83 34.92
CA ARG A 375 9.16 8.62 35.66
C ARG A 375 8.17 9.78 35.47
N ASN A 376 8.61 10.90 34.87
CA ASN A 376 7.76 12.03 34.51
C ASN A 376 7.14 11.74 33.13
N LEU A 377 6.00 11.06 33.14
CA LEU A 377 5.31 10.60 31.93
C LEU A 377 4.06 11.43 31.68
N ASN A 378 3.63 11.53 30.43
CA ASN A 378 2.29 12.00 30.05
C ASN A 378 1.77 11.11 28.91
N LEU A 379 0.47 11.19 28.62
CA LEU A 379 -0.16 10.46 27.53
C LEU A 379 -0.76 11.46 26.56
N ARG A 380 -0.32 11.43 25.30
CA ARG A 380 -0.85 12.28 24.24
C ARG A 380 -1.86 11.50 23.41
N ALA A 381 -3.05 12.06 23.19
CA ALA A 381 -3.98 11.55 22.17
C ALA A 381 -3.57 12.10 20.80
N ASN A 382 -3.30 11.21 19.86
CA ASN A 382 -3.06 11.55 18.47
C ASN A 382 -4.41 11.56 17.76
N THR A 383 -4.74 12.62 17.03
CA THR A 383 -6.06 12.75 16.38
C THR A 383 -5.97 12.74 14.87
N SER A 384 -7.09 12.43 14.22
CA SER A 384 -7.31 12.59 12.79
C SER A 384 -8.63 13.35 12.58
N PRO A 385 -8.63 14.55 11.97
CA PRO A 385 -7.45 15.33 11.58
C PRO A 385 -6.51 15.66 12.77
N ALA A 386 -5.26 16.03 12.48
CA ALA A 386 -4.22 16.30 13.49
C ALA A 386 -4.60 17.41 14.50
N THR A 387 -5.54 18.28 14.12
CA THR A 387 -6.18 19.25 15.01
C THR A 387 -7.68 19.01 14.99
N VAL A 388 -8.25 18.79 16.17
CA VAL A 388 -9.69 18.69 16.45
C VAL A 388 -10.12 19.85 17.37
N GLY A 389 -11.42 20.01 17.60
CA GLY A 389 -11.92 21.09 18.47
C GLY A 389 -11.57 20.88 19.94
N SER A 390 -11.70 19.65 20.45
CA SER A 390 -11.19 19.26 21.76
C SER A 390 -11.06 17.75 21.90
N VAL A 391 -10.36 17.27 22.94
CA VAL A 391 -10.33 15.86 23.35
C VAL A 391 -10.71 15.77 24.82
N VAL A 392 -11.69 14.92 25.14
CA VAL A 392 -12.06 14.57 26.51
C VAL A 392 -11.33 13.29 26.89
N PHE A 393 -10.58 13.33 27.98
CA PHE A 393 -9.98 12.15 28.58
C PHE A 393 -10.80 11.66 29.77
N GLY A 394 -11.05 10.36 29.80
CA GLY A 394 -11.46 9.62 30.99
C GLY A 394 -10.27 8.90 31.63
N LEU A 395 -10.30 8.71 32.94
CA LEU A 395 -9.28 7.97 33.68
C LEU A 395 -9.88 7.22 34.87
N ASN A 396 -9.64 5.90 34.94
CA ASN A 396 -10.03 5.02 36.05
C ASN A 396 -11.49 5.18 36.49
N GLY A 397 -12.40 5.20 35.52
CA GLY A 397 -13.85 5.35 35.76
C GLY A 397 -14.33 6.80 35.91
N ASN A 398 -13.44 7.78 36.00
CA ASN A 398 -13.82 9.19 35.85
C ASN A 398 -13.87 9.55 34.36
N ALA A 399 -15.08 9.66 33.80
CA ALA A 399 -15.30 9.90 32.38
C ALA A 399 -14.91 11.31 31.88
N SER A 400 -14.73 12.28 32.78
CA SER A 400 -14.39 13.67 32.44
C SER A 400 -13.18 14.13 33.24
N TYR A 401 -12.11 13.33 33.19
CA TYR A 401 -10.87 13.60 33.91
C TYR A 401 -10.17 14.87 33.41
N ALA A 402 -10.11 15.08 32.08
CA ALA A 402 -9.54 16.29 31.48
C ALA A 402 -10.23 16.62 30.15
N VAL A 403 -10.23 17.91 29.78
CA VAL A 403 -10.70 18.41 28.48
C VAL A 403 -9.61 19.28 27.87
N GLU A 404 -9.02 18.81 26.79
CA GLU A 404 -7.92 19.48 26.08
C GLU A 404 -8.47 20.19 24.84
N ASN A 405 -8.29 21.50 24.76
CA ASN A 405 -8.86 22.34 23.71
C ASN A 405 -7.88 22.72 22.59
N VAL A 406 -6.58 22.46 22.81
CA VAL A 406 -5.51 22.90 21.92
C VAL A 406 -4.57 21.73 21.72
N ALA A 407 -4.15 21.48 20.49
CA ALA A 407 -3.14 20.47 20.21
C ALA A 407 -1.75 20.94 20.72
N PRO A 408 -0.92 20.05 21.28
CA PRO A 408 -1.15 18.61 21.45
C PRO A 408 -2.12 18.26 22.58
N TYR A 409 -2.99 17.26 22.40
CA TYR A 409 -3.97 16.89 23.43
C TYR A 409 -3.35 15.93 24.46
N ALA A 410 -3.13 16.40 25.69
CA ALA A 410 -2.41 15.66 26.72
C ALA A 410 -3.28 15.31 27.94
N LEU A 411 -3.22 14.06 28.43
CA LEU A 411 -4.02 13.59 29.55
C LEU A 411 -3.82 14.41 30.83
N ALA A 412 -2.57 14.82 31.11
CA ALA A 412 -2.23 15.70 32.22
C ALA A 412 -2.05 17.17 31.82
N GLY A 413 -2.38 17.53 30.58
CA GLY A 413 -2.20 18.85 29.99
C GLY A 413 -0.76 19.15 29.54
N ASP A 414 -0.62 20.23 28.78
CA ASP A 414 0.66 20.83 28.40
C ASP A 414 0.56 22.37 28.38
N ASN A 415 1.72 23.03 28.27
CA ASN A 415 1.80 24.45 27.97
C ASN A 415 2.73 24.69 26.78
N ASN A 416 2.15 24.91 25.60
CA ASN A 416 2.86 25.15 24.34
C ASN A 416 3.85 24.02 23.99
N GLY A 417 3.39 22.77 24.13
CA GLY A 417 4.18 21.56 23.90
C GLY A 417 5.06 21.13 25.08
N ASN A 418 5.03 21.86 26.19
CA ASN A 418 5.70 21.47 27.44
C ASN A 418 4.74 20.65 28.30
N TYR A 419 4.88 19.32 28.29
CA TYR A 419 3.94 18.40 28.91
C TYR A 419 4.05 18.39 30.43
N ALA A 420 2.92 18.46 31.13
CA ALA A 420 2.91 18.28 32.58
C ALA A 420 3.07 16.79 32.94
N PRO A 421 3.79 16.42 34.01
CA PRO A 421 3.90 15.04 34.43
C PRO A 421 2.58 14.53 35.00
N TRP A 422 2.08 13.45 34.43
CA TRP A 422 0.98 12.66 34.97
C TRP A 422 1.44 11.93 36.24
N LYS A 423 0.68 12.08 37.33
CA LYS A 423 0.95 11.43 38.63
C LYS A 423 0.57 9.94 38.60
N LEU A 424 1.38 9.15 37.91
CA LEU A 424 1.21 7.71 37.77
C LEU A 424 1.43 6.94 39.06
N ARG A 425 0.73 5.81 39.19
CA ARG A 425 0.91 4.82 40.27
C ARG A 425 1.09 3.45 39.63
N THR A 426 1.63 2.49 40.39
CA THR A 426 1.61 1.08 39.98
C THR A 426 0.19 0.54 39.99
N GLY A 427 -0.07 -0.47 39.16
CA GLY A 427 -1.39 -1.09 38.98
C GLY A 427 -1.97 -0.87 37.58
N THR A 428 -3.20 -1.33 37.38
CA THR A 428 -3.91 -1.19 36.10
C THR A 428 -4.65 0.15 36.04
N HIS A 429 -4.43 0.87 34.96
CA HIS A 429 -5.06 2.13 34.62
C HIS A 429 -5.84 1.99 33.32
N THR A 430 -7.08 2.47 33.31
CA THR A 430 -7.88 2.54 32.09
C THR A 430 -8.13 3.99 31.75
N THR A 431 -7.74 4.40 30.55
CA THR A 431 -8.02 5.73 30.02
C THR A 431 -8.88 5.63 28.78
N THR A 432 -9.75 6.61 28.61
CA THR A 432 -10.59 6.74 27.42
C THR A 432 -10.31 8.09 26.80
N ALA A 433 -10.26 8.21 25.48
CA ALA A 433 -10.18 9.51 24.81
C ALA A 433 -11.23 9.64 23.72
N THR A 434 -11.94 10.76 23.74
CA THR A 434 -13.00 11.07 22.78
C THR A 434 -12.72 12.46 22.20
N SER A 435 -12.53 12.56 20.89
CA SER A 435 -12.37 13.84 20.21
C SER A 435 -13.70 14.50 19.90
N TYR A 436 -13.73 15.83 19.85
CA TYR A 436 -14.90 16.66 19.56
C TYR A 436 -14.59 17.73 18.51
N SER A 437 -15.55 18.02 17.62
CA SER A 437 -15.33 18.92 16.49
C SER A 437 -15.26 20.41 16.88
N ALA A 438 -15.70 20.78 18.07
CA ALA A 438 -15.52 22.10 18.67
C ALA A 438 -14.84 22.02 20.05
N THR A 439 -14.40 23.17 20.56
CA THR A 439 -13.82 23.31 21.91
C THR A 439 -14.84 22.97 23.00
N ASN A 440 -14.36 22.62 24.18
CA ASN A 440 -15.11 22.34 25.41
C ASN A 440 -16.07 21.16 25.26
N ALA A 441 -15.61 20.07 24.63
CA ALA A 441 -16.41 18.89 24.30
C ALA A 441 -17.66 19.23 23.47
N GLY A 442 -17.59 20.29 22.65
CA GLY A 442 -18.69 20.76 21.82
C GLY A 442 -18.68 20.19 20.42
N GLY A 443 -19.81 20.31 19.71
CA GLY A 443 -19.95 19.80 18.35
C GLY A 443 -20.13 18.28 18.31
N SER A 444 -19.72 17.67 17.20
CA SER A 444 -19.83 16.23 16.97
C SER A 444 -18.71 15.49 17.71
N ALA A 445 -19.07 14.45 18.45
CA ALA A 445 -18.13 13.57 19.11
C ALA A 445 -17.66 12.46 18.16
N GLY A 446 -16.36 12.17 18.19
CA GLY A 446 -15.77 10.99 17.58
C GLY A 446 -15.97 9.72 18.41
N PRO A 447 -15.54 8.56 17.89
CA PRO A 447 -15.49 7.33 18.67
C PRO A 447 -14.59 7.48 19.90
N ALA A 448 -15.00 6.87 21.01
CA ALA A 448 -14.20 6.80 22.22
C ALA A 448 -13.17 5.67 22.11
N VAL A 449 -11.89 5.98 22.28
CA VAL A 449 -10.80 4.99 22.26
C VAL A 449 -10.39 4.67 23.68
N ASN A 450 -10.41 3.38 24.05
CA ASN A 450 -9.99 2.91 25.37
C ASN A 450 -8.59 2.32 25.33
N LEU A 451 -7.76 2.67 26.30
CA LEU A 451 -6.42 2.13 26.50
C LEU A 451 -6.30 1.60 27.93
N THR A 452 -5.85 0.36 28.06
CA THR A 452 -5.55 -0.26 29.36
C THR A 452 -4.04 -0.40 29.52
N ILE A 453 -3.51 0.19 30.59
CA ILE A 453 -2.08 0.20 30.90
C ILE A 453 -1.88 -0.44 32.27
N THR A 454 -1.12 -1.52 32.34
CA THR A 454 -0.66 -2.11 33.59
C THR A 454 0.75 -1.62 33.89
N ILE A 455 0.90 -0.90 35.00
CA ILE A 455 2.14 -0.26 35.40
C ILE A 455 2.76 -1.05 36.55
N THR A 456 4.01 -1.48 36.37
CA THR A 456 4.82 -2.12 37.40
C THR A 456 6.05 -1.28 37.69
N ASP A 457 6.60 -1.44 38.90
CA ASP A 457 7.83 -0.76 39.30
C ASP A 457 8.76 -1.79 39.94
N GLY A 458 9.39 -2.62 39.11
CA GLY A 458 10.56 -3.46 39.42
C GLY A 458 10.62 -4.33 40.70
N SER A 459 9.59 -4.43 41.55
CA SER A 459 9.69 -5.17 42.82
C SER A 459 8.39 -5.74 43.43
N ASP A 460 7.23 -5.66 42.76
CA ASP A 460 6.00 -6.30 43.26
C ASP A 460 5.60 -7.50 42.39
N SER A 461 6.02 -8.70 42.80
CA SER A 461 5.36 -9.95 42.38
C SER A 461 4.61 -10.54 43.59
N PRO A 462 3.30 -10.85 43.50
CA PRO A 462 2.62 -11.62 44.53
C PRO A 462 3.13 -13.07 44.53
N PRO A 463 3.11 -13.77 45.68
CA PRO A 463 3.69 -15.11 45.79
C PRO A 463 2.85 -16.13 45.00
N PRO A 464 3.49 -17.14 44.37
CA PRO A 464 2.76 -18.18 43.65
C PRO A 464 2.07 -19.14 44.64
N PRO A 465 0.86 -19.64 44.35
CA PRO A 465 0.20 -20.63 45.20
C PRO A 465 0.85 -22.01 45.05
N ASP A 466 0.82 -22.75 46.17
CA ASP A 466 1.49 -24.02 46.41
C ASP A 466 1.13 -25.16 45.45
N SER A 467 2.12 -26.06 45.32
CA SER A 467 2.13 -27.29 44.55
C SER A 467 1.14 -28.36 45.04
N VAL A 468 0.51 -29.07 44.09
CA VAL A 468 0.11 -30.48 44.25
C VAL A 468 0.56 -31.27 43.02
N ALA A 469 1.12 -32.46 43.28
CA ALA A 469 1.81 -33.36 42.36
C ALA A 469 0.86 -34.41 41.69
N PRO A 470 1.31 -35.40 40.87
CA PRO A 470 0.77 -35.68 39.53
C PRO A 470 0.05 -37.04 39.36
N SER A 471 -0.64 -37.22 38.24
CA SER A 471 -0.99 -38.55 37.69
C SER A 471 -1.12 -38.52 36.14
N ASP A 472 -0.29 -39.33 35.49
CA ASP A 472 -0.15 -39.68 34.05
C ASP A 472 -1.31 -40.62 33.56
N PRO A 473 -1.45 -41.11 32.29
CA PRO A 473 -0.70 -40.85 31.04
C PRO A 473 -1.52 -40.72 29.71
N ALA A 474 -0.85 -40.12 28.71
CA ALA A 474 -0.84 -40.36 27.25
C ALA A 474 -2.12 -40.44 26.37
N ALA A 475 -2.16 -39.57 25.34
CA ALA A 475 -2.23 -39.97 23.92
C ALA A 475 -1.78 -38.82 22.97
N PRO A 476 -1.15 -39.09 21.79
CA PRO A 476 -0.45 -38.11 20.97
C PRO A 476 -1.22 -37.65 19.71
N SER A 477 -0.99 -36.42 19.22
CA SER A 477 -0.62 -36.13 17.82
C SER A 477 -0.62 -34.62 17.50
N GLY A 478 0.49 -34.09 16.96
CA GLY A 478 0.41 -33.20 15.79
C GLY A 478 0.76 -31.71 15.92
N ASP A 479 1.08 -31.16 17.10
CA ASP A 479 1.22 -29.70 17.19
C ASP A 479 2.56 -29.19 16.64
N LEU A 480 2.47 -28.25 15.69
CA LEU A 480 3.57 -27.37 15.32
C LEU A 480 3.93 -26.55 16.55
N VAL A 481 5.12 -26.75 17.11
CA VAL A 481 5.54 -26.04 18.31
C VAL A 481 6.87 -25.33 18.08
N VAL A 482 7.01 -24.14 18.66
CA VAL A 482 8.33 -23.52 18.89
C VAL A 482 8.94 -24.22 20.11
N SER A 483 9.99 -25.02 19.88
CA SER A 483 10.62 -25.81 20.93
C SER A 483 11.64 -25.01 21.74
N SER A 484 12.28 -24.01 21.13
CA SER A 484 13.30 -23.15 21.72
C SER A 484 13.65 -21.98 20.81
N PHE A 485 14.56 -21.12 21.23
CA PHE A 485 15.15 -20.07 20.41
C PHE A 485 16.66 -20.27 20.29
N SER A 486 17.25 -19.90 19.15
CA SER A 486 18.68 -19.74 18.97
C SER A 486 19.05 -18.26 18.85
N LEU A 487 20.10 -17.83 19.52
CA LEU A 487 20.78 -16.59 19.14
C LEU A 487 21.67 -16.87 17.93
N ILE A 488 21.50 -16.14 16.83
CA ILE A 488 22.22 -16.37 15.58
C ILE A 488 23.04 -15.14 15.19
N ASN A 489 24.14 -15.39 14.48
CA ASN A 489 24.87 -14.35 13.75
C ASN A 489 24.06 -14.02 12.48
N ALA A 490 23.57 -12.78 12.37
CA ALA A 490 22.71 -12.33 11.28
C ALA A 490 23.42 -12.29 9.92
N ASP A 491 24.75 -12.19 9.90
CA ASP A 491 25.54 -12.17 8.67
C ASP A 491 25.72 -13.57 8.07
N THR A 492 25.76 -14.61 8.91
CA THR A 492 26.04 -16.00 8.49
C THR A 492 24.86 -16.96 8.65
N ASN A 493 23.82 -16.53 9.37
CA ASN A 493 22.65 -17.31 9.73
C ASN A 493 22.96 -18.58 10.57
N LEU A 494 24.12 -18.60 11.23
CA LEU A 494 24.56 -19.71 12.09
C LEU A 494 24.31 -19.39 13.59
N PRO A 495 23.94 -20.39 14.41
CA PRO A 495 23.82 -20.22 15.86
C PRO A 495 25.13 -19.80 16.53
N ILE A 496 25.02 -18.99 17.58
CA ILE A 496 26.11 -18.65 18.47
C ILE A 496 26.29 -19.76 19.50
N ALA A 497 27.53 -20.22 19.65
CA ALA A 497 27.89 -21.29 20.57
C ALA A 497 27.43 -20.98 22.01
N GLY A 498 26.70 -21.90 22.64
CA GLY A 498 26.13 -21.75 23.99
C GLY A 498 24.73 -21.12 24.04
N PHE A 499 24.16 -20.74 22.89
CA PHE A 499 22.81 -20.17 22.77
C PHE A 499 21.99 -20.85 21.67
N GLU A 500 22.22 -22.14 21.42
CA GLU A 500 21.59 -22.89 20.34
C GLU A 500 20.14 -23.28 20.65
N ALA A 501 19.80 -23.46 21.93
CA ALA A 501 18.47 -23.88 22.38
C ALA A 501 18.10 -23.23 23.73
N VAL A 502 17.65 -21.98 23.68
CA VAL A 502 17.14 -21.22 24.82
C VAL A 502 15.65 -21.51 24.98
N ALA A 503 15.24 -21.96 26.16
CA ALA A 503 13.83 -22.28 26.42
C ALA A 503 12.96 -21.01 26.46
N GLY A 504 11.70 -21.11 26.03
CA GLY A 504 10.74 -20.01 26.15
C GLY A 504 10.58 -19.56 27.60
N GLY A 505 10.67 -18.25 27.85
CA GLY A 505 10.60 -17.66 29.19
C GLY A 505 11.91 -17.67 29.99
N GLN A 506 13.00 -18.26 29.46
CA GLN A 506 14.30 -18.20 30.10
C GLN A 506 14.99 -16.86 29.82
N ALA A 507 15.36 -16.13 30.88
CA ALA A 507 16.23 -14.97 30.74
C ALA A 507 17.67 -15.42 30.49
N ILE A 508 18.30 -14.90 29.44
CA ILE A 508 19.72 -15.11 29.14
C ILE A 508 20.49 -13.80 29.23
N SER A 509 21.71 -13.85 29.74
CA SER A 509 22.65 -12.73 29.73
C SER A 509 23.70 -12.97 28.65
N VAL A 510 23.84 -12.01 27.74
CA VAL A 510 24.76 -12.11 26.61
C VAL A 510 25.85 -11.06 26.73
N ASN A 511 27.09 -11.49 26.94
CA ASN A 511 28.23 -10.58 26.96
C ASN A 511 28.67 -10.28 25.52
N LEU A 512 28.26 -9.12 24.99
CA LEU A 512 28.58 -8.71 23.63
C LEU A 512 30.09 -8.77 23.36
N SER A 513 30.95 -8.38 24.31
CA SER A 513 32.42 -8.40 24.10
C SER A 513 33.00 -9.77 23.74
N GLN A 514 32.29 -10.86 24.02
CA GLN A 514 32.72 -12.24 23.78
C GLN A 514 32.04 -12.90 22.57
N LEU A 515 31.18 -12.18 21.85
CA LEU A 515 30.49 -12.71 20.68
C LEU A 515 31.30 -12.56 19.38
N PRO A 516 31.15 -13.49 18.43
CA PRO A 516 31.83 -13.43 17.13
C PRO A 516 31.28 -12.33 16.19
N THR A 517 30.16 -11.69 16.53
CA THR A 517 29.56 -10.58 15.78
C THR A 517 28.80 -9.63 16.71
N ARG A 518 28.46 -8.45 16.17
CA ARG A 518 27.48 -7.51 16.75
C ARG A 518 26.13 -7.55 16.03
N ASN A 519 26.08 -8.16 14.84
CA ASN A 519 24.87 -8.33 14.05
C ASN A 519 24.19 -9.61 14.52
N LEU A 520 23.31 -9.47 15.52
CA LEU A 520 22.61 -10.58 16.15
C LEU A 520 21.17 -10.65 15.64
N ASN A 521 20.65 -11.87 15.54
CA ASN A 521 19.22 -12.10 15.35
C ASN A 521 18.77 -13.27 16.22
N LEU A 522 17.46 -13.44 16.40
CA LEU A 522 16.85 -14.56 17.11
C LEU A 522 16.15 -15.45 16.09
N ARG A 523 16.40 -16.76 16.18
CA ARG A 523 15.71 -17.77 15.38
C ARG A 523 14.85 -18.62 16.29
N ALA A 524 13.56 -18.74 15.99
CA ALA A 524 12.72 -19.74 16.63
C ALA A 524 13.04 -21.14 16.05
N ASN A 525 13.28 -22.11 16.91
CA ASN A 525 13.46 -23.50 16.53
C ASN A 525 12.10 -24.21 16.63
N THR A 526 11.66 -24.86 15.57
CA THR A 526 10.34 -25.50 15.51
C THR A 526 10.44 -27.01 15.46
N SER A 527 9.38 -27.69 15.90
CA SER A 527 9.15 -29.11 15.67
C SER A 527 7.82 -29.26 14.91
N PRO A 528 7.82 -29.74 13.65
CA PRO A 528 8.97 -30.12 12.83
C PRO A 528 9.86 -28.91 12.44
N ALA A 529 11.10 -29.18 12.01
CA ALA A 529 12.11 -28.16 11.73
C ALA A 529 11.78 -27.19 10.57
N ILE A 530 10.76 -27.51 9.77
CA ILE A 530 10.25 -26.65 8.70
C ILE A 530 8.75 -26.48 8.94
N VAL A 531 8.31 -25.23 9.07
CA VAL A 531 6.91 -24.83 9.21
C VAL A 531 6.60 -23.67 8.25
N GLY A 532 5.32 -23.39 7.98
CA GLY A 532 4.93 -22.35 7.02
C GLY A 532 5.25 -20.92 7.46
N SER A 533 5.17 -20.65 8.76
CA SER A 533 5.48 -19.36 9.39
C SER A 533 5.77 -19.55 10.88
N VAL A 534 6.56 -18.66 11.48
CA VAL A 534 6.81 -18.58 12.93
C VAL A 534 6.60 -17.16 13.41
#